data_AF-A0A8S2FKE1-F1
#
_entry.id   AF-A0A8S2FKE1-F1
#
_cell.length_a   1.000
_cell.length_b   1.000
_cell.length_c   1.000
_cell.angle_alpha   90.00
_cell.angle_beta   90.00
_cell.angle_gamma   90.00
#
_symmetry.space_group_name_H-M   'P 1'
#
loop_
_entity.id
_entity.type
_entity.pdbx_description
1 polymer ?
#
loop_
_entity_poly.entity_id
_entity_poly.type
_entity_poly.pdbx_seq_one_letter_code
_entity_poly.pdbx_strand_id
1 'polypeptide(L)'
;AGVFPKTLRNMWLFVSFFNPVISLLSLFIMKLVEIEAHRDDLLAALATASSGDWLNKFVAADALLVLSGAVLTSYVGIVGLIRRMSLDRCLPMFLTQENRWRKTNHYIILGFFGVTSLLHFIVKGNIDSLAGVYTIAFLSVMCLFAIGNMIMK
;
A
#
# COMPACT_ATOMS: atom_id res chain seq x y z
N ALA A 1 0.17 -18.29 22.37
CA ALA A 1 0.91 -17.78 21.18
C ALA A 1 -0.02 -16.91 20.36
N GLY A 2 0.30 -15.61 20.19
CA GLY A 2 -0.57 -14.68 19.46
C GLY A 2 -0.73 -15.05 17.99
N VAL A 3 -1.89 -14.74 17.42
CA VAL A 3 -2.18 -14.98 15.99
C VAL A 3 -1.35 -14.06 15.08
N PHE A 4 -1.04 -12.85 15.55
CA PHE A 4 -0.29 -11.83 14.82
C PHE A 4 1.11 -12.26 14.32
N PRO A 5 2.02 -12.82 15.15
CA PRO A 5 3.33 -13.28 14.66
C PRO A 5 3.21 -14.47 13.69
N LYS A 6 2.17 -15.30 13.79
CA LYS A 6 1.92 -16.39 12.82
C LYS A 6 1.53 -15.81 11.46
N THR A 7 0.67 -14.80 11.44
CA THR A 7 0.26 -14.11 10.20
C THR A 7 1.44 -13.44 9.52
N LEU A 8 2.27 -12.69 10.26
CA LEU A 8 3.46 -12.04 9.70
C LEU A 8 4.45 -13.04 9.11
N ARG A 9 4.71 -14.16 9.81
CA ARG A 9 5.60 -15.21 9.30
C ARG A 9 5.10 -15.82 8.00
N ASN A 10 3.79 -16.08 7.92
CA ASN A 10 3.18 -16.66 6.73
C ASN A 10 3.24 -15.69 5.54
N MET A 11 2.95 -14.42 5.79
CA MET A 11 2.99 -13.38 4.78
C MET A 11 4.42 -13.17 4.25
N TRP A 12 5.42 -13.16 5.14
CA TRP A 12 6.83 -13.06 4.74
C TRP A 12 7.26 -14.23 3.86
N LEU A 13 6.88 -15.46 4.20
CA LEU A 13 7.19 -16.65 3.39
C LEU A 13 6.63 -16.52 1.97
N PHE A 14 5.36 -16.12 1.84
CA PHE A 14 4.74 -15.93 0.53
C PHE A 14 5.42 -14.85 -0.30
N VAL A 15 5.69 -13.67 0.29
CA VAL A 15 6.35 -12.56 -0.42
C VAL A 15 7.76 -12.95 -0.85
N SER A 16 8.53 -13.61 0.02
CA SER A 16 9.90 -14.07 -0.29
C SER A 16 9.94 -15.17 -1.36
N PHE A 17 8.86 -15.93 -1.54
CA PHE A 17 8.77 -16.94 -2.60
C PHE A 17 8.28 -16.35 -3.92
N PHE A 18 7.14 -15.65 -3.92
CA PHE A 18 6.50 -15.19 -5.15
C PHE A 18 7.24 -14.05 -5.83
N ASN A 19 7.79 -13.08 -5.09
CA ASN A 19 8.47 -11.94 -5.72
C ASN A 19 9.69 -12.36 -6.57
N PRO A 20 10.60 -13.22 -6.07
CA PRO A 20 11.71 -13.71 -6.88
C PRO A 20 11.26 -14.58 -8.06
N VAL A 21 10.26 -15.45 -7.86
CA VAL A 21 9.75 -16.34 -8.92
C VAL A 21 9.15 -15.52 -10.08
N ILE A 22 8.34 -14.51 -9.77
CA ILE A 22 7.75 -13.61 -10.78
C ILE A 22 8.84 -12.82 -11.49
N SER A 23 9.82 -12.29 -10.76
CA SER A 23 10.96 -11.57 -11.34
C SER A 23 11.76 -12.46 -12.30
N LEU A 24 12.03 -13.70 -11.90
CA LEU A 24 12.73 -14.69 -12.73
C LEU A 24 11.93 -15.02 -14.01
N LEU A 25 10.62 -15.27 -13.87
CA LEU A 25 9.74 -15.50 -15.02
C LEU A 25 9.72 -14.31 -15.98
N SER A 26 9.71 -13.08 -15.45
CA SER A 26 9.76 -11.87 -16.27
C SER A 26 11.02 -11.80 -17.12
N LEU A 27 12.18 -12.15 -16.55
CA LEU A 27 13.46 -12.16 -17.27
C LEU A 27 13.56 -13.28 -18.31
N PHE A 28 12.87 -14.41 -18.10
CA PHE A 28 12.85 -15.51 -19.07
C PHE A 28 11.91 -15.27 -20.25
N ILE A 29 10.80 -14.55 -20.04
CA ILE A 29 9.74 -14.38 -21.03
C ILE A 29 9.95 -13.09 -21.85
N MET A 30 10.52 -12.04 -21.25
CA MET A 30 10.56 -10.69 -21.85
C MET A 30 11.97 -10.10 -21.85
N LYS A 31 12.30 -9.30 -22.88
CA LYS A 31 13.58 -8.58 -22.94
C LYS A 31 13.60 -7.43 -21.93
N LEU A 32 14.78 -7.11 -21.41
CA LEU A 32 14.97 -6.06 -20.39
C LEU A 32 14.41 -4.68 -20.82
N VAL A 33 14.53 -4.34 -22.10
CA VAL A 33 14.01 -3.08 -22.67
C VAL A 33 12.48 -3.00 -22.56
N GLU A 34 11.80 -4.13 -22.73
CA GLU A 34 10.34 -4.20 -22.74
C GLU A 34 9.78 -4.28 -21.30
N ILE A 35 10.55 -4.87 -20.38
CA ILE A 35 10.32 -4.80 -18.93
C ILE A 35 10.38 -3.35 -18.44
N GLU A 36 11.36 -2.57 -18.90
CA GLU A 36 11.49 -1.18 -18.50
C GLU A 36 10.37 -0.30 -19.08
N ALA A 37 9.92 -0.59 -20.31
CA ALA A 37 8.80 0.10 -20.93
C ALA A 37 7.45 -0.15 -20.25
N HIS A 38 7.26 -1.31 -19.60
CA HIS A 38 6.01 -1.71 -18.94
C HIS A 38 6.15 -1.84 -17.41
N ARG A 39 6.98 -1.03 -16.75
CA ARG A 39 7.19 -1.14 -15.30
C ARG A 39 5.91 -1.06 -14.47
N ASP A 40 4.98 -0.19 -14.86
CA ASP A 40 3.74 0.05 -14.11
C ASP A 40 2.74 -1.11 -14.24
N ASP A 41 2.71 -1.76 -15.40
CA ASP A 41 1.75 -2.83 -15.74
C ASP A 41 2.43 -4.16 -16.08
N LEU A 42 3.59 -4.42 -15.46
CA LEU A 42 4.49 -5.52 -15.84
C LEU A 42 3.83 -6.89 -15.82
N LEU A 43 2.99 -7.16 -14.82
CA LEU A 43 2.26 -8.44 -14.72
C LEU A 43 1.26 -8.64 -15.87
N ALA A 44 0.59 -7.56 -16.29
CA ALA A 44 -0.34 -7.61 -17.40
C ALA A 44 0.40 -7.79 -18.73
N ALA A 45 1.53 -7.11 -18.92
CA ALA A 45 2.40 -7.27 -20.09
C ALA A 45 3.00 -8.70 -20.16
N LEU A 46 3.43 -9.24 -19.01
CA LEU A 46 3.92 -10.61 -18.88
C LEU A 46 2.83 -11.64 -19.20
N ALA A 47 1.59 -11.38 -18.77
CA ALA A 47 0.44 -12.22 -19.10
C ALA A 47 0.16 -12.25 -20.61
N THR A 48 0.24 -11.09 -21.29
CA THR A 48 0.11 -11.01 -22.75
C THR A 48 1.20 -11.80 -23.45
N ALA A 49 2.47 -11.62 -23.03
CA ALA A 49 3.60 -12.30 -23.63
C ALA A 49 3.58 -13.82 -23.41
N SER A 50 2.98 -14.30 -22.31
CA SER A 50 2.94 -15.73 -21.97
C SER A 50 1.75 -16.47 -22.59
N SER A 51 0.53 -15.92 -22.52
CA SER A 51 -0.71 -16.65 -22.85
C SER A 51 -1.73 -15.80 -23.64
N GLY A 52 -1.32 -14.60 -24.09
CA GLY A 52 -2.14 -13.70 -24.88
C GLY A 52 -3.18 -12.90 -24.09
N ASP A 53 -4.04 -12.21 -24.82
CA ASP A 53 -4.94 -11.16 -24.28
C ASP A 53 -5.96 -11.64 -23.24
N TRP A 54 -6.30 -12.94 -23.24
CA TRP A 54 -7.26 -13.48 -22.27
C TRP A 54 -6.69 -13.43 -20.84
N LEU A 55 -5.43 -13.86 -20.68
CA LEU A 55 -4.77 -13.85 -19.37
C LEU A 55 -4.49 -12.40 -18.91
N ASN A 56 -4.15 -11.51 -19.85
CA ASN A 56 -3.99 -10.08 -19.57
C ASN A 56 -5.23 -9.48 -18.91
N LYS A 57 -6.41 -9.70 -19.50
CA LYS A 57 -7.68 -9.17 -18.96
C LYS A 57 -7.99 -9.73 -17.58
N PHE A 58 -7.69 -11.01 -17.35
CA PHE A 58 -7.90 -11.65 -16.05
C PHE A 58 -6.98 -11.06 -14.97
N VAL A 59 -5.68 -10.94 -15.27
CA VAL A 59 -4.68 -10.36 -14.36
C VAL A 59 -4.95 -8.89 -14.09
N ALA A 60 -5.35 -8.11 -15.11
CA ALA A 60 -5.72 -6.70 -14.93
C ALA A 60 -6.95 -6.55 -14.03
N ALA A 61 -7.97 -7.41 -14.20
CA ALA A 61 -9.15 -7.40 -13.33
C ALA A 61 -8.81 -7.75 -11.87
N ASP A 62 -7.97 -8.77 -11.65
CA ASP A 62 -7.48 -9.13 -10.32
C ASP A 62 -6.65 -8.00 -9.67
N ALA A 63 -5.74 -7.40 -10.44
CA ALA A 63 -4.92 -6.27 -9.98
C ALA A 63 -5.79 -5.09 -9.54
N LEU A 64 -6.84 -4.74 -10.29
CA LEU A 64 -7.79 -3.70 -9.90
C LEU A 64 -8.49 -4.03 -8.58
N LEU A 65 -8.94 -5.27 -8.40
CA LEU A 65 -9.59 -5.70 -7.16
C LEU A 65 -8.63 -5.64 -5.97
N VAL A 66 -7.41 -6.17 -6.11
CA VAL A 66 -6.38 -6.16 -5.06
C VAL A 66 -5.98 -4.73 -4.70
N LEU A 67 -5.72 -3.88 -5.69
CA LEU A 67 -5.31 -2.49 -5.47
C LEU A 67 -6.44 -1.67 -4.81
N SER A 68 -7.70 -1.90 -5.19
CA SER A 68 -8.85 -1.29 -4.51
C SER A 68 -8.94 -1.72 -3.04
N GLY A 69 -8.71 -3.00 -2.75
CA GLY A 69 -8.68 -3.52 -1.38
C GLY A 69 -7.58 -2.90 -0.51
N ALA A 70 -6.40 -2.63 -1.09
CA ALA A 70 -5.32 -1.92 -0.41
C ALA A 70 -5.72 -0.47 -0.05
N VAL A 71 -6.42 0.22 -0.95
CA VAL A 71 -6.95 1.57 -0.68
C VAL A 71 -7.97 1.54 0.46
N LEU A 72 -8.95 0.63 0.41
CA LEU A 72 -9.95 0.44 1.48
C LEU A 72 -9.28 0.16 2.84
N THR A 73 -8.28 -0.71 2.87
CA THR A 73 -7.51 -1.03 4.09
C THR A 73 -6.79 0.19 4.64
N SER A 74 -6.25 1.05 3.77
CA SER A 74 -5.59 2.31 4.16
C SER A 74 -6.58 3.26 4.84
N TYR A 75 -7.81 3.39 4.31
CA TYR A 75 -8.87 4.18 4.94
C TYR A 75 -9.25 3.67 6.33
N VAL A 76 -9.38 2.35 6.52
CA VAL A 76 -9.68 1.78 7.84
C VAL A 76 -8.50 1.97 8.80
N GLY A 77 -7.27 1.80 8.31
CA GLY A 77 -6.05 1.99 9.08
C GLY A 77 -5.87 3.41 9.61
N ILE A 78 -6.01 4.43 8.74
CA ILE A 78 -5.83 5.83 9.13
C ILE A 78 -6.91 6.30 10.12
N VAL A 79 -8.16 5.85 9.95
CA VAL A 79 -9.24 6.14 10.89
C VAL A 79 -8.93 5.58 12.28
N GLY A 80 -8.45 4.33 12.35
CA GLY A 80 -8.03 3.72 13.61
C GLY A 80 -6.86 4.44 14.26
N LEU A 81 -5.85 4.80 13.47
CA LEU A 81 -4.63 5.46 13.94
C LEU A 81 -4.92 6.87 14.48
N ILE A 82 -5.55 7.73 13.68
CA ILE A 82 -5.85 9.11 14.09
C ILE A 82 -6.81 9.13 15.27
N ARG A 83 -7.82 8.24 15.31
CA ARG A 83 -8.74 8.14 16.45
C ARG A 83 -7.99 7.84 17.76
N ARG A 84 -7.03 6.91 17.74
CA ARG A 84 -6.23 6.62 18.94
C ARG A 84 -5.35 7.81 19.35
N MET A 85 -4.64 8.42 18.41
CA MET A 85 -3.79 9.58 18.69
C MET A 85 -4.60 10.80 19.21
N SER A 86 -5.84 11.00 18.75
CA SER A 86 -6.73 12.02 19.29
C SER A 86 -7.21 11.70 20.71
N LEU A 87 -7.46 10.43 21.03
CA LEU A 87 -7.80 10.01 22.41
C LEU A 87 -6.60 10.18 23.36
N ASP A 88 -5.39 9.97 22.87
CA ASP A 88 -4.14 10.23 23.59
C ASP A 88 -3.78 11.73 23.67
N ARG A 89 -4.69 12.62 23.21
CA ARG A 89 -4.54 14.09 23.17
C ARG A 89 -3.35 14.59 22.35
N CYS A 90 -2.74 13.75 21.52
CA CYS A 90 -1.68 14.15 20.58
C CYS A 90 -2.23 14.92 19.37
N LEU A 91 -3.51 14.71 19.04
CA LEU A 91 -4.21 15.37 17.94
C LEU A 91 -5.49 16.05 18.43
N PRO A 92 -5.98 17.10 17.74
CA PRO A 92 -7.13 17.85 18.21
C PRO A 92 -8.41 17.01 18.18
N MET A 93 -9.23 17.17 19.22
CA MET A 93 -10.40 16.31 19.48
C MET A 93 -11.56 16.51 18.49
N PHE A 94 -11.52 17.54 17.64
CA PHE A 94 -12.51 17.69 16.56
C PHE A 94 -12.40 16.59 15.50
N LEU A 95 -11.23 15.97 15.33
CA LEU A 95 -11.02 14.88 14.37
C LEU A 95 -11.80 13.61 14.73
N THR A 96 -12.12 13.42 16.02
CA THR A 96 -12.92 12.30 16.53
C THR A 96 -14.41 12.60 16.59
N GLN A 97 -14.87 13.70 16.02
CA GLN A 97 -16.29 14.02 15.98
C GLN A 97 -17.02 13.02 15.07
N GLU A 98 -17.89 12.22 15.69
CA GLU A 98 -18.72 11.23 15.03
C GLU A 98 -20.00 11.87 14.50
N ASN A 99 -20.35 11.56 13.25
CA ASN A 99 -21.64 11.99 12.69
C ASN A 99 -22.78 11.17 13.27
N ARG A 100 -23.91 11.83 13.57
CA ARG A 100 -25.08 11.25 14.22
C ARG A 100 -25.72 10.09 13.46
N TRP A 101 -25.57 10.06 12.13
CA TRP A 101 -26.29 9.10 11.27
C TRP A 101 -25.53 7.79 11.01
N ARG A 102 -24.20 7.81 10.97
CA ARG A 102 -23.35 6.62 10.73
C ARG A 102 -22.35 6.30 11.85
N LYS A 103 -22.23 7.17 12.86
CA LYS A 103 -21.20 7.10 13.92
C LYS A 103 -19.77 6.94 13.38
N THR A 104 -19.50 7.55 12.22
CA THR A 104 -18.17 7.52 11.58
C THR A 104 -17.46 8.86 11.72
N ASN A 105 -16.13 8.83 11.78
CA ASN A 105 -15.26 10.02 11.86
C ASN A 105 -15.04 10.61 10.46
N HIS A 106 -15.96 11.49 10.03
CA HIS A 106 -15.96 12.01 8.66
C HIS A 106 -14.77 12.91 8.37
N TYR A 107 -14.32 13.69 9.37
CA TYR A 107 -13.16 14.59 9.22
C TYR A 107 -11.87 13.83 8.92
N ILE A 108 -11.68 12.63 9.49
CA ILE A 108 -10.50 11.81 9.23
C ILE A 108 -10.51 11.29 7.79
N ILE A 109 -11.66 10.81 7.32
CA ILE A 109 -11.82 10.26 5.96
C ILE A 109 -11.63 11.38 4.93
N LEU A 110 -12.27 12.53 5.12
CA LEU A 110 -12.15 13.69 4.23
C LEU A 110 -10.72 14.27 4.25
N GLY A 111 -10.10 14.32 5.43
CA GLY A 111 -8.70 14.75 5.56
C GLY A 111 -7.74 13.82 4.82
N PHE A 112 -7.90 12.50 4.98
CA PHE A 112 -7.10 11.52 4.25
C PHE A 112 -7.31 11.63 2.74
N PHE A 113 -8.56 11.72 2.28
CA PHE A 113 -8.88 11.95 0.86
C PHE A 113 -8.24 13.24 0.32
N GLY A 114 -8.29 14.33 1.10
CA GLY A 114 -7.65 15.60 0.74
C GLY A 114 -6.13 15.46 0.61
N VAL A 115 -5.47 14.82 1.57
CA VAL A 115 -4.01 14.59 1.54
C VAL A 115 -3.62 13.68 0.38
N THR A 116 -4.34 12.57 0.14
CA THR A 116 -4.03 11.65 -0.97
C THR A 116 -4.28 12.30 -2.33
N SER A 117 -5.35 13.09 -2.47
CA SER A 117 -5.66 13.82 -3.70
C SER A 117 -4.64 14.94 -3.95
N LEU A 118 -4.22 15.65 -2.89
CA LEU A 118 -3.16 16.66 -2.97
C LEU A 118 -1.83 16.04 -3.40
N LEU A 119 -1.46 14.90 -2.82
CA LEU A 119 -0.24 14.17 -3.20
C LEU A 119 -0.29 13.75 -4.68
N HIS A 120 -1.43 13.21 -5.13
CA HIS A 120 -1.63 12.87 -6.54
C HIS A 120 -1.49 14.08 -7.46
N PHE A 121 -2.05 15.24 -7.07
CA PHE A 121 -1.96 16.47 -7.85
C PHE A 121 -0.52 17.02 -7.92
N ILE A 122 0.22 16.99 -6.80
CA ILE A 122 1.61 17.44 -6.75
C ILE A 122 2.51 16.56 -7.63
N VAL A 123 2.32 15.24 -7.55
CA VAL A 123 3.14 14.25 -8.25
C VAL A 123 2.69 14.07 -9.72
N LYS A 124 1.53 14.61 -10.10
CA LYS A 124 0.95 14.53 -11.46
C LYS A 124 0.85 13.10 -11.99
N GLY A 125 0.58 12.14 -11.10
CA GLY A 125 0.49 10.72 -11.46
C GLY A 125 1.82 10.02 -11.77
N ASN A 126 2.97 10.62 -11.48
CA ASN A 126 4.27 9.94 -11.61
C ASN A 126 4.44 8.87 -10.51
N ILE A 127 4.34 7.59 -10.89
CA ILE A 127 4.36 6.45 -9.97
C ILE A 127 5.74 6.29 -9.31
N ASP A 128 6.85 6.51 -10.04
CA ASP A 128 8.21 6.42 -9.49
C ASP A 128 8.43 7.39 -8.32
N SER A 129 7.97 8.63 -8.49
CA SER A 129 8.07 9.66 -7.45
C SER A 129 7.24 9.29 -6.22
N LEU A 130 6.04 8.73 -6.44
CA LEU A 130 5.17 8.27 -5.37
C LEU A 130 5.76 7.08 -4.61
N ALA A 131 6.36 6.13 -5.32
CA ALA A 131 7.08 4.99 -4.75
C ALA A 131 8.29 5.45 -3.90
N GLY A 132 9.01 6.48 -4.35
CA GLY A 132 10.09 7.12 -3.60
C GLY A 132 9.61 7.72 -2.27
N VAL A 133 8.52 8.52 -2.30
CA VAL A 133 7.93 9.10 -1.09
C VAL A 133 7.47 8.01 -0.11
N TYR A 134 6.79 6.97 -0.61
CA TYR A 134 6.37 5.83 0.21
C TYR A 134 7.57 5.13 0.87
N THR A 135 8.63 4.85 0.12
CA THR A 135 9.82 4.15 0.61
C THR A 135 10.51 4.94 1.73
N ILE A 136 10.71 6.25 1.54
CA ILE A 136 11.34 7.11 2.54
C ILE A 136 10.47 7.20 3.80
N ALA A 137 9.16 7.41 3.65
CA ALA A 137 8.24 7.50 4.79
C ALA A 137 8.20 6.20 5.59
N PHE A 138 8.07 5.06 4.91
CA PHE A 138 8.03 3.75 5.56
C PHE A 138 9.34 3.43 6.29
N LEU A 139 10.49 3.62 5.64
CA LEU A 139 11.79 3.37 6.23
C LEU A 139 12.05 4.26 7.46
N SER A 140 11.66 5.53 7.38
CA SER A 140 11.76 6.48 8.50
C SER A 140 10.95 6.01 9.72
N VAL A 141 9.69 5.59 9.53
CA VAL A 141 8.85 5.07 10.61
C VAL A 141 9.42 3.80 11.23
N MET A 142 9.93 2.87 10.41
CA MET A 142 10.57 1.65 10.91
C MET A 142 11.85 1.95 11.70
N CYS A 143 12.65 2.93 11.26
CA CYS A 143 13.83 3.40 11.97
C CYS A 143 13.45 4.04 13.33
N LEU A 144 12.43 4.91 13.34
CA LEU A 144 11.92 5.53 14.57
C LEU A 144 11.41 4.48 15.56
N PHE A 145 10.74 3.44 15.07
CA PHE A 145 10.30 2.32 15.88
C PHE A 145 11.50 1.54 16.46
N ALA A 146 12.53 1.25 15.67
CA ALA A 146 13.73 0.56 16.15
C ALA A 146 14.46 1.39 17.24
N ILE A 147 14.65 2.69 17.01
CA ILE A 147 15.26 3.62 17.97
C ILE A 147 14.40 3.70 19.25
N GLY A 148 13.08 3.86 19.11
CA GLY A 148 12.16 3.93 20.25
C GLY A 148 12.22 2.69 21.14
N ASN A 149 12.31 1.50 20.54
CA ASN A 149 12.50 0.25 21.31
C ASN A 149 13.87 0.18 22.00
N MET A 150 14.91 0.75 21.40
CA MET A 150 16.25 0.78 22.01
C MET A 150 16.31 1.73 23.21
N ILE A 151 15.58 2.85 23.17
CA ILE A 151 15.51 3.83 24.28
C ILE A 151 14.67 3.30 25.45
N MET A 152 13.61 2.54 25.17
CA MET A 152 12.72 1.99 26.22
C MET A 152 13.29 0.75 26.92
N LYS A 153 14.49 0.31 26.56
CA LYS A 153 15.19 -0.83 27.16
C LYS A 153 16.33 -0.34 28.04
#